data_AF-A0AAC8YET5-F1
#
_entry.id   AF-A0AAC8YET5-F1
#
_cell.length_a   1.000
_cell.length_b   1.000
_cell.length_c   1.000
_cell.angle_alpha   90.00
_cell.angle_beta   90.00
_cell.angle_gamma   90.00
#
_symmetry.space_group_name_H-M   'P 1'
#
loop_
_entity.id
_entity.type
_entity.pdbx_description
1 polymer ?
#
loop_
_entity_poly.entity_id
_entity_poly.type
_entity_poly.pdbx_seq_one_letter_code
_entity_poly.pdbx_strand_id
1 'polypeptide(L)'
;MADALFPDGKEQRRARRICVDCRVRARCLAEALDNRIEWGVWGGMTERERRRLLRERPGVTCWRDVLESEFDEDEVQRQQAASE
;
A
#
# COMPACT_ATOMS: atom_id res chain seq x y z
N MET A 1 -11.56 -21.47 18.10
CA MET A 1 -11.81 -20.47 17.05
C MET A 1 -10.93 -19.27 17.34
N ALA A 2 -9.68 -19.29 16.86
CA ALA A 2 -8.81 -18.12 16.96
C ALA A 2 -9.18 -17.18 15.81
N ASP A 3 -9.98 -16.19 16.19
CA ASP A 3 -10.35 -14.95 15.54
C ASP A 3 -9.57 -14.57 14.26
N ALA A 4 -10.25 -14.61 13.11
CA ALA A 4 -9.71 -14.18 11.81
C ALA A 4 -9.31 -12.69 11.77
N LEU A 5 -9.65 -11.92 12.81
CA LEU A 5 -9.34 -10.51 12.95
C LEU A 5 -7.86 -10.26 13.29
N PHE A 6 -7.15 -11.22 13.91
CA PHE A 6 -5.76 -11.04 14.36
C PHE A 6 -4.83 -12.16 13.85
N PRO A 7 -4.50 -12.15 12.56
CA PRO A 7 -3.65 -13.16 11.97
C PRO A 7 -2.22 -13.15 12.55
N ASP A 8 -1.67 -14.34 12.76
CA ASP A 8 -0.30 -14.53 13.19
C ASP A 8 0.70 -13.84 12.25
N GLY A 9 1.91 -13.57 12.75
CA GLY A 9 2.96 -12.92 11.94
C GLY A 9 3.31 -13.66 10.64
N LYS A 10 2.99 -14.96 10.53
CA LYS A 10 3.16 -15.75 9.31
C LYS A 10 2.18 -15.34 8.21
N GLU A 11 0.91 -15.18 8.53
CA GLU A 11 -0.11 -14.64 7.62
C GLU A 11 0.23 -13.22 7.17
N GLN A 12 0.71 -12.35 8.07
CA GLN A 12 1.11 -10.99 7.69
C GLN A 12 2.27 -10.98 6.69
N ARG A 13 3.28 -11.86 6.86
CA ARG A 13 4.37 -12.04 5.89
C ARG A 13 3.87 -12.61 4.56
N ARG A 14 2.85 -13.46 4.58
CA ARG A 14 2.21 -13.97 3.36
C ARG A 14 1.50 -12.83 2.61
N ALA A 15 0.71 -12.03 3.30
CA ALA A 15 0.04 -10.87 2.72
C ALA A 15 1.04 -9.88 2.09
N ARG A 16 2.15 -9.57 2.80
CA ARG A 16 3.21 -8.70 2.29
C ARG A 16 3.81 -9.20 0.98
N ARG A 17 4.00 -10.51 0.82
CA ARG A 17 4.52 -11.10 -0.43
C ARG A 17 3.55 -10.93 -1.59
N ILE A 18 2.25 -11.07 -1.36
CA ILE A 18 1.22 -10.85 -2.40
C ILE A 18 1.24 -9.40 -2.89
N CYS A 19 1.52 -8.44 -2.00
CA CYS A 19 1.59 -7.04 -2.37
C CYS A 19 2.75 -6.69 -3.33
N VAL A 20 3.78 -7.54 -3.46
CA VAL A 20 4.97 -7.25 -4.29
C VAL A 20 4.59 -7.05 -5.76
N ASP A 21 3.76 -7.94 -6.30
CA ASP A 21 3.35 -7.94 -7.71
C ASP A 21 2.00 -7.22 -7.93
N CYS A 22 1.47 -6.57 -6.90
CA CYS A 22 0.18 -5.90 -6.97
C CYS A 22 0.31 -4.56 -7.71
N ARG A 23 -0.29 -4.46 -8.90
CA ARG A 23 -0.30 -3.22 -9.70
C ARG A 23 -0.86 -1.99 -8.96
N VAL A 24 -1.79 -2.19 -8.03
CA VAL A 24 -2.40 -1.11 -7.24
C VAL A 24 -1.71 -0.90 -5.89
N ARG A 25 -0.47 -1.39 -5.71
CA ARG A 25 0.24 -1.35 -4.42
C ARG A 25 0.33 0.08 -3.86
N ALA A 26 0.70 1.06 -4.69
CA ALA A 26 0.78 2.44 -4.25
C ALA A 26 -0.58 3.05 -3.92
N ARG A 27 -1.58 2.89 -4.79
CA ARG A 27 -2.94 3.36 -4.51
C ARG A 27 -3.50 2.75 -3.22
N CYS A 28 -3.27 1.45 -3.00
CA CYS A 28 -3.66 0.75 -1.78
C CYS A 28 -2.92 1.30 -0.55
N LEU A 29 -1.63 1.61 -0.66
CA LEU A 29 -0.86 2.22 0.43
C LEU A 29 -1.31 3.66 0.72
N ALA A 30 -1.51 4.47 -0.31
CA ALA A 30 -1.99 5.84 -0.22
C ALA A 30 -3.33 5.88 0.52
N GLU A 31 -4.28 5.05 0.10
CA GLU A 31 -5.58 4.93 0.75
C GLU A 31 -5.46 4.61 2.24
N ALA A 32 -4.53 3.72 2.61
CA ALA A 32 -4.32 3.35 4.01
C ALA A 32 -3.66 4.47 4.84
N LEU A 33 -2.81 5.30 4.23
CA LEU A 33 -2.15 6.42 4.89
C LEU A 33 -3.08 7.62 5.03
N ASP A 34 -3.81 7.97 3.96
CA ASP A 34 -4.76 9.09 3.92
C ASP A 34 -5.91 8.86 4.91
N ASN A 35 -6.50 7.65 4.92
CA ASN A 35 -7.59 7.30 5.84
C ASN A 35 -7.11 6.85 7.23
N ARG A 36 -5.80 6.85 7.49
CA ARG A 36 -5.19 6.38 8.75
C ARG A 36 -5.68 5.01 9.21
N ILE A 37 -5.78 4.06 8.27
CA ILE A 37 -6.27 2.71 8.56
C ILE A 37 -5.33 2.04 9.55
N GLU A 38 -5.90 1.62 10.69
CA GLU A 38 -5.13 1.19 11.85
C GLU A 38 -4.67 -0.27 11.78
N TRP A 39 -5.31 -1.12 10.97
CA TRP A 39 -5.06 -2.57 11.01
C TRP A 39 -4.68 -3.14 9.65
N GLY A 40 -4.08 -4.34 9.67
CA GLY A 40 -3.76 -5.13 8.48
C GLY A 40 -2.56 -4.65 7.66
N VAL A 41 -2.29 -5.39 6.58
CA VAL A 41 -1.22 -5.11 5.60
C VAL A 41 -1.83 -4.39 4.40
N TRP A 42 -1.31 -3.22 4.08
CA TRP A 42 -1.76 -2.37 2.97
C TRP A 42 -0.57 -1.97 2.12
N GLY A 43 -0.65 -2.19 0.82
CA GLY A 43 0.45 -1.90 -0.12
C GLY A 43 1.81 -2.49 0.27
N GLY A 44 1.83 -3.62 0.98
CA GLY A 44 3.05 -4.27 1.47
C GLY A 44 3.61 -3.72 2.78
N MET A 45 2.92 -2.79 3.44
CA MET A 45 3.28 -2.24 4.75
C MET A 45 2.31 -2.69 5.84
N THR A 46 2.87 -3.13 6.96
CA THR A 46 2.15 -3.36 8.22
C THR A 46 1.73 -2.04 8.85
N GLU A 47 0.74 -2.08 9.76
CA GLU A 47 0.34 -0.95 10.60
C GLU A 47 1.54 -0.22 11.22
N ARG A 48 2.48 -0.98 11.81
CA ARG A 48 3.63 -0.42 12.51
C ARG A 48 4.53 0.38 11.57
N GLU A 49 4.73 -0.11 10.35
CA GLU A 49 5.51 0.58 9.33
C GLU A 49 4.78 1.85 8.84
N ARG A 50 3.47 1.79 8.62
CA ARG A 50 2.67 2.97 8.25
C ARG A 50 2.68 4.05 9.32
N ARG A 51 2.49 3.70 10.59
CA ARG A 51 2.56 4.66 11.71
C ARG A 51 3.94 5.31 11.82
N ARG A 52 5.01 4.57 11.54
CA ARG A 52 6.36 5.14 11.48
C ARG A 52 6.47 6.17 10.36
N LEU A 53 6.00 5.82 9.16
CA LEU A 53 6.03 6.71 8.00
C LEU A 53 5.24 8.01 8.23
N LEU A 54 4.04 7.94 8.82
CA LEU A 54 3.24 9.12 9.17
C LEU A 54 3.94 10.04 10.19
N ARG A 55 4.74 9.49 11.12
CA ARG A 55 5.54 10.29 12.05
C ARG A 55 6.74 10.95 11.37
N GLU A 56 7.35 10.28 10.40
CA GLU A 56 8.51 10.80 9.66
C GLU A 56 8.10 11.90 8.67
N ARG A 57 6.85 11.89 8.18
CA ARG A 57 6.34 12.86 7.19
C ARG A 57 5.03 13.53 7.64
N PRO A 58 5.05 14.39 8.67
CA PRO A 58 3.85 15.02 9.20
C PRO A 58 3.21 16.06 8.27
N GLY A 59 3.96 16.57 7.27
CA GLY A 59 3.48 17.59 6.33
C GLY A 59 2.79 17.06 5.08
N VAL A 60 2.72 15.74 4.91
CA VAL A 60 2.06 15.13 3.74
C VAL A 60 0.56 15.01 4.03
N THR A 61 -0.23 15.78 3.29
CA THR A 61 -1.70 15.80 3.41
C THR A 61 -2.41 14.93 2.37
N CYS A 62 -1.73 14.57 1.28
CA CYS A 62 -2.23 13.68 0.24
C CYS A 62 -1.14 12.67 -0.11
N TRP A 63 -1.26 11.45 0.40
CA TRP A 63 -0.33 10.36 0.08
C TRP A 63 -0.55 9.81 -1.32
N ARG A 64 -1.75 9.98 -1.86
CA ARG A 64 -2.04 9.68 -3.25
C ARG A 64 -1.12 10.45 -4.19
N ASP A 65 -0.98 11.77 -4.05
CA ASP A 65 -0.09 12.57 -4.92
C ASP A 65 1.39 12.17 -4.80
N VAL A 66 1.82 11.83 -3.58
CA VAL A 66 3.21 11.41 -3.28
C VAL A 66 3.52 10.02 -3.82
N LEU A 67 2.52 9.15 -3.91
CA LEU A 67 2.71 7.75 -4.28
C LEU A 67 2.23 7.42 -5.69
N GLU A 68 1.30 8.17 -6.30
CA GLU A 68 0.79 7.93 -7.66
C GLU A 68 1.66 8.56 -8.75
N SER A 69 2.53 9.53 -8.44
CA SER A 69 3.44 10.13 -9.42
C SER A 69 4.40 9.12 -10.08
N GLU A 70 4.54 7.92 -9.52
CA GLU A 70 5.32 6.81 -10.10
C GLU A 70 4.46 5.75 -10.82
N PHE A 71 3.12 5.84 -10.76
CA PHE A 71 2.20 4.78 -11.22
C PHE A 71 1.34 5.20 -12.41
N ASP A 72 1.09 6.50 -12.60
CA ASP A 72 0.51 7.00 -13.86
C ASP A 72 1.40 6.64 -15.04
N GLU A 73 2.73 6.71 -14.90
CA GLU A 73 3.65 6.30 -15.97
C GLU A 73 3.56 4.80 -16.25
N ASP A 74 3.47 3.93 -15.23
CA ASP A 74 3.36 2.46 -15.40
C ASP A 74 2.05 2.00 -16.05
N GLU A 75 0.94 2.70 -15.78
CA GLU A 75 -0.36 2.42 -16.41
C GLU A 75 -0.44 3.01 -17.82
N VAL A 76 0.10 4.22 -18.04
CA VAL A 76 0.28 4.81 -19.38
C VAL A 76 1.22 3.95 -20.24
N GLN A 77 2.35 3.46 -19.72
CA GLN A 77 3.27 2.56 -20.44
C GLN A 77 2.57 1.26 -20.84
N ARG A 78 1.75 0.68 -19.96
CA ARG A 78 0.99 -0.55 -20.26
C ARG A 78 -0.12 -0.30 -21.28
N GLN A 79 -0.79 0.83 -21.20
CA GLN A 79 -1.81 1.21 -22.17
C GLN A 79 -1.20 1.50 -23.55
N GLN A 80 -0.02 2.15 -23.60
CA GLN A 80 0.76 2.36 -24.82
C GLN A 80 1.23 1.04 -25.44
N ALA A 81 1.77 0.11 -24.63
CA ALA A 81 2.22 -1.21 -25.09
C ALA A 81 1.09 -2.16 -25.51
N ALA A 82 -0.17 -1.90 -25.12
CA ALA A 82 -1.34 -2.66 -25.58
C ALA A 82 -1.98 -2.07 -26.85
N SER A 83 -1.51 -0.90 -27.30
CA SER A 83 -1.97 -0.19 -28.50
C SER A 83 -0.98 -0.22 -29.69
N GLU A 84 0.14 -0.94 -29.56
CA GLU A 84 1.02 -1.38 -30.66
C GLU A 84 0.87 -2.89 -30.90
#